data_AF-A0A533RYY2-F1
#
_entry.id   AF-A0A533RYY2-F1
#
_cell.length_a   1.000
_cell.length_b   1.000
_cell.length_c   1.000
_cell.angle_alpha   90.00
_cell.angle_beta   90.00
_cell.angle_gamma   90.00
#
_symmetry.space_group_name_H-M   'P 1'
#
loop_
_entity.id
_entity.type
_entity.pdbx_description
1 polymer ?
#
loop_
_entity_poly.entity_id
_entity_poly.type
_entity_poly.pdbx_seq_one_letter_code
_entity_poly.pdbx_strand_id
1 'polypeptide(L)' 'QYYSDNGKSRFTSYLEAHGIEHITGSIVKPTTQGKIERFFQTFELYYPRFNDMERFREYYNNKPHRSLNYKTPAQAYLN' A
#
# COMPACT_ATOMS: atom_id res chain seq x y z
N GLN A 1 4.68 23.39 -20.40
CA GLN A 1 3.94 22.13 -20.62
C GLN A 1 5.00 21.08 -20.95
N TYR A 2 5.42 20.28 -19.97
CA TYR A 2 6.41 19.22 -20.20
C TYR A 2 5.66 17.97 -20.67
N TYR A 3 5.59 17.78 -21.98
CA TYR A 3 5.23 16.48 -22.54
C TYR A 3 6.46 15.60 -22.42
N SER A 4 6.40 14.64 -21.51
CA SER A 4 7.41 13.60 -21.37
C SER A 4 7.41 12.76 -22.64
N ASP A 5 8.62 12.55 -23.13
CA ASP A 5 9.04 11.71 -24.25
C ASP A 5 8.18 10.44 -24.45
N ASN A 6 7.90 10.09 -25.71
CA ASN A 6 7.05 8.99 -26.18
C ASN A 6 7.64 7.58 -25.89
N GLY A 7 8.58 7.45 -24.94
CA GLY A 7 9.26 6.21 -24.56
C GLY A 7 8.69 5.55 -23.30
N LYS A 8 8.88 4.23 -23.17
CA LYS A 8 8.52 3.51 -21.93
C LYS A 8 9.35 4.03 -20.77
N SER A 9 8.70 4.36 -19.65
CA SER A 9 9.38 4.81 -18.44
C SER A 9 10.22 3.70 -17.82
N ARG A 10 11.27 4.04 -17.05
CA ARG A 10 12.06 3.06 -16.28
C ARG A 10 11.19 2.19 -15.37
N PHE A 11 10.13 2.75 -14.81
CA PHE A 11 9.19 2.03 -13.96
C PHE A 11 8.39 1.00 -14.77
N THR A 12 7.87 1.40 -15.93
CA THR A 12 7.15 0.50 -16.84
C THR A 12 8.04 -0.67 -17.28
N SER A 13 9.28 -0.40 -17.69
CA SER A 13 10.22 -1.46 -18.09
C SER A 13 10.54 -2.40 -16.93
N TYR A 14 10.63 -1.90 -15.69
CA TYR A 14 10.85 -2.74 -14.51
C TYR A 14 9.66 -3.69 -14.27
N LEU A 15 8.43 -3.17 -14.34
CA LEU A 15 7.23 -3.99 -14.14
C LEU A 15 7.11 -5.08 -15.21
N GLU A 16 7.33 -4.74 -16.48
CA GLU A 16 7.32 -5.70 -17.59
C GLU A 16 8.38 -6.80 -17.41
N ALA A 17 9.60 -6.43 -17.01
CA ALA A 17 10.67 -7.39 -16.74
C ALA A 17 10.36 -8.37 -15.60
N HIS A 18 9.47 -8.00 -14.67
CA HIS A 18 9.03 -8.84 -13.56
C HIS A 18 7.66 -9.50 -13.80
N GLY A 19 7.07 -9.35 -14.98
CA GLY A 19 5.73 -9.88 -15.28
C GLY A 19 4.62 -9.23 -14.47
N ILE A 20 4.80 -7.97 -14.04
CA ILE A 20 3.83 -7.22 -13.23
C ILE A 20 2.97 -6.34 -14.14
N GLU A 21 1.65 -6.49 -14.04
CA GLU A 21 0.69 -5.62 -14.71
C GLU A 21 0.49 -4.31 -13.93
N HIS A 22 0.68 -3.17 -14.57
CA HIS A 22 0.45 -1.86 -13.96
C HIS A 22 -1.02 -1.43 -14.08
N ILE A 23 -1.81 -1.70 -13.03
CA ILE A 23 -3.22 -1.30 -12.98
C ILE A 23 -3.34 0.09 -12.37
N THR A 24 -3.77 1.08 -13.16
CA THR A 24 -3.99 2.47 -12.70
C THR A 24 -5.46 2.73 -12.40
N GLY A 25 -5.75 3.51 -11.36
CA GLY A 25 -7.12 4.00 -11.10
C GLY A 25 -7.51 5.13 -12.04
N SER A 26 -8.79 5.20 -12.41
CA SER A 26 -9.35 6.37 -13.14
C SER A 26 -9.39 7.61 -12.25
N ILE A 27 -9.30 8.78 -12.87
CA ILE A 27 -9.51 10.07 -12.21
C ILE A 27 -10.93 10.11 -11.61
N VAL A 28 -11.07 10.67 -10.40
CA VAL A 28 -12.35 10.84 -9.68
C VAL A 28 -12.99 9.52 -9.19
N LYS A 29 -12.18 8.48 -8.95
CA LYS A 29 -12.64 7.21 -8.33
C LYS A 29 -11.93 6.96 -6.99
N PRO A 30 -12.33 7.66 -5.91
CA PRO A 30 -11.66 7.56 -4.60
C PRO A 30 -11.75 6.15 -3.99
N THR A 31 -12.77 5.36 -4.36
CA THR A 31 -12.95 4.01 -3.83
C THR A 31 -11.89 3.01 -4.33
N THR A 32 -11.23 3.29 -5.45
CA THR A 32 -10.21 2.38 -6.03
C THR A 32 -8.96 2.28 -5.15
N GLN A 33 -8.59 3.36 -4.47
CA GLN A 33 -7.39 3.44 -3.62
C GLN A 33 -7.72 3.55 -2.12
N GLY A 34 -9.00 3.39 -1.75
CA GLY A 34 -9.45 3.59 -0.37
C GLY A 34 -8.76 2.70 0.67
N LYS A 35 -8.28 1.50 0.29
CA LYS A 35 -7.51 0.63 1.20
C LYS A 35 -6.16 1.26 1.57
N ILE A 36 -5.42 1.77 0.59
CA ILE A 36 -4.10 2.37 0.83
C ILE A 36 -4.24 3.74 1.52
N GLU A 37 -5.26 4.52 1.15
CA GLU A 37 -5.60 5.76 1.85
C GLU A 37 -5.95 5.51 3.32
N ARG A 38 -6.77 4.48 3.60
CA ARG A 38 -7.11 4.10 4.98
C ARG A 38 -5.90 3.58 5.76
N PHE A 39 -4.99 2.89 5.08
CA PHE A 39 -3.73 2.48 5.68
C PHE A 39 -2.89 3.71 6.06
N PHE A 40 -2.71 4.68 5.17
CA PHE A 40 -1.95 5.91 5.46
C PHE A 40 -2.55 6.71 6.61
N GLN A 41 -3.89 6.84 6.69
CA GLN A 41 -4.53 7.46 7.87
C GLN A 41 -4.18 6.73 9.17
N THR A 42 -4.10 5.40 9.14
CA THR A 42 -3.72 4.61 10.31
C THR A 42 -2.24 4.78 10.62
N PHE A 43 -1.39 4.82 9.61
CA PHE A 43 0.03 5.09 9.75
C PHE A 43 0.27 6.44 10.42
N GLU A 44 -0.29 7.53 9.89
CA GLU A 44 -0.13 8.89 10.44
C GLU A 44 -0.60 9.00 11.89
N LEU A 45 -1.69 8.31 12.25
CA LEU A 45 -2.25 8.34 13.61
C LEU A 45 -1.39 7.58 14.64
N TYR A 46 -0.76 6.47 14.24
CA TYR A 46 -0.08 5.56 15.17
C TYR A 46 1.44 5.66 15.12
N TYR A 47 2.02 5.96 13.97
CA TYR A 47 3.47 6.05 13.78
C TYR A 47 4.18 6.95 14.79
N PRO A 48 3.64 8.13 15.19
CA PRO A 48 4.27 8.98 16.20
C PRO A 48 4.52 8.30 17.55
N ARG A 49 3.80 7.21 17.87
CA ARG A 49 4.00 6.42 19.10
C ARG A 49 5.24 5.53 19.05
N PHE A 50 5.71 5.22 17.84
CA PHE A 50 6.85 4.34 17.60
C PHE A 50 8.09 5.15 17.22
N ASN A 51 7.91 6.14 16.34
CA ASN A 51 8.98 6.90 15.70
C ASN A 51 10.07 6.01 15.08
N ASP A 52 9.67 4.81 14.66
CA ASP A 52 10.50 3.73 14.14
C ASP A 52 9.64 2.88 13.20
N MET A 53 10.06 2.78 11.94
CA MET A 53 9.30 2.10 10.89
C MET A 53 9.18 0.59 11.11
N GLU A 54 10.24 -0.05 11.61
CA GLU A 54 10.27 -1.49 11.83
C GLU A 54 9.34 -1.86 13.00
N ARG A 55 9.37 -1.07 14.09
CA ARG A 55 8.47 -1.24 15.23
C ARG A 55 7.02 -1.01 14.85
N PHE A 56 6.73 0.02 14.04
CA PHE A 56 5.39 0.23 13.52
C PHE A 56 4.93 -0.95 12.65
N ARG A 57 5.78 -1.43 11.73
CA ARG A 57 5.47 -2.58 10.86
C ARG A 57 5.13 -3.81 11.68
N GLU A 58 5.98 -4.13 12.65
CA GLU A 58 5.80 -5.29 13.54
C GLU A 58 4.50 -5.17 14.34
N TYR A 59 4.23 -4.00 14.91
CA TYR A 59 2.98 -3.74 15.62
C TYR A 59 1.76 -3.91 14.71
N TYR A 60 1.76 -3.27 13.55
CA TYR A 60 0.60 -3.28 12.66
C TYR A 60 0.29 -4.70 12.16
N ASN A 61 1.32 -5.45 11.75
CA ASN A 61 1.16 -6.79 11.18
C ASN A 61 0.74 -7.86 12.21
N ASN A 62 1.06 -7.65 13.49
CA ASN A 62 0.75 -8.60 14.57
C ASN A 62 -0.41 -8.16 15.47
N LYS A 63 -0.97 -6.98 15.25
CA LYS A 63 -2.14 -6.52 16.00
C LYS A 63 -3.41 -7.22 15.51
N PRO A 64 -4.26 -7.77 16.41
CA PRO A 64 -5.58 -8.28 16.05
C PRO A 64 -6.48 -7.19 15.47
N HIS A 65 -7.13 -7.49 14.34
CA HIS A 65 -8.06 -6.60 13.66
C HIS A 65 -9.48 -7.14 13.76
N ARG A 66 -10.43 -6.32 14.27
CA ARG A 66 -11.84 -6.72 14.40
C ARG A 66 -12.47 -7.12 13.06
N SER A 67 -12.14 -6.40 11.98
CA SER A 67 -12.61 -6.70 10.62
C SER A 67 -12.08 -8.01 10.05
N LEU A 68 -11.06 -8.60 10.68
CA LEU A 68 -10.45 -9.88 10.28
C LEU A 68 -10.83 -11.01 11.25
N ASN A 69 -11.97 -10.91 11.96
CA ASN A 69 -12.38 -11.86 13.00
C ASN A 69 -11.28 -12.07 14.06
N TYR A 70 -10.64 -10.97 14.49
CA TYR A 70 -9.52 -10.95 15.43
C TYR A 70 -8.24 -11.66 14.95
N LYS A 71 -8.14 -12.04 13.67
CA LYS A 71 -6.86 -12.39 13.07
C LYS A 71 -5.97 -11.16 12.91
N THR A 72 -4.66 -11.38 12.85
CA THR A 72 -3.69 -10.35 12.50
C THR A 72 -3.57 -10.19 10.98
N PRO A 73 -3.13 -9.04 10.46
CA PRO A 73 -2.82 -8.90 9.04
C PRO A 73 -1.84 -9.96 8.51
N ALA A 74 -0.81 -10.31 9.29
CA ALA A 74 0.13 -11.37 8.92
C ALA A 74 -0.57 -12.73 8.76
N GLN A 75 -1.45 -13.09 9.70
CA GLN A 75 -2.25 -14.31 9.59
C GLN A 75 -3.18 -14.27 8.39
N ALA A 76 -3.85 -13.15 8.12
CA ALA A 76 -4.78 -13.05 7.00
C ALA A 76 -4.09 -13.12 5.63
N TYR A 77 -2.80 -12.76 5.55
CA TYR A 77 -2.02 -12.80 4.32
C TYR A 77 -1.36 -14.17 4.06
N LEU A 78 -0.91 -14.85 5.12
CA LEU A 78 -0.18 -16.12 5.02
C LEU A 78 -1.09 -17.36 4.97
N ASN A 79 -2.37 -17.22 5.27
CA ASN A 79 -3.38 -18.28 5.13
C ASN A 79 -3.96 -18.28 3.72
#